data_AF-K0IJC0-F1
#
_entry.id   AF-K0IJC0-F1
#
_cell.length_a   1.000
_cell.length_b   1.000
_cell.length_c   1.000
_cell.angle_alpha   90.00
_cell.angle_beta   90.00
_cell.angle_gamma   90.00
#
_symmetry.space_group_name_H-M   'P 1'
#
loop_
_entity.id
_entity.type
_entity.pdbx_description
1 polymer ?
#
loop_
_entity_poly.entity_id
_entity_poly.type
_entity_poly.pdbx_seq_one_letter_code
_entity_poly.pdbx_strand_id
1 'polypeptide(L)' 'MMVPSLTPLQINVIVRYLERSGAIVIDTEGYIVWTRKEQKQLTLGEVAEISGDLREFLEKRGE' A
#
# COMPACT_ATOMS: atom_id res chain seq x y z
N MET A 1 -25.07 0.28 -14.97
CA MET A 1 -23.80 0.80 -14.44
C MET A 1 -23.08 -0.38 -13.79
N MET A 2 -22.03 -0.93 -14.41
CA MET A 2 -21.27 -2.03 -13.79
C MET A 2 -20.36 -1.43 -12.73
N VAL A 3 -20.60 -1.75 -11.46
CA VAL A 3 -19.63 -1.47 -10.40
C VAL A 3 -18.48 -2.46 -10.62
N PRO A 4 -17.26 -2.03 -10.97
CA PRO A 4 -16.15 -2.95 -11.08
C PRO A 4 -15.98 -3.64 -9.74
N SER A 5 -16.17 -4.97 -9.74
CA SER A 5 -15.95 -5.79 -8.56
C SER A 5 -14.50 -6.25 -8.55
N LEU A 6 -13.88 -6.19 -7.38
CA LEU A 6 -12.60 -6.83 -7.18
C LEU A 6 -12.82 -8.34 -7.12
N THR A 7 -11.98 -9.08 -7.83
CA THR A 7 -11.91 -10.53 -7.68
C THR A 7 -11.35 -10.89 -6.30
N PRO A 8 -11.63 -12.09 -5.77
CA PRO A 8 -11.04 -12.55 -4.51
C PRO A 8 -9.51 -12.48 -4.48
N LEU A 9 -8.86 -12.73 -5.63
CA LEU A 9 -7.41 -12.60 -5.77
C LEU A 9 -6.95 -11.15 -5.58
N GLN A 10 -7.62 -10.20 -6.24
CA GLN A 10 -7.31 -8.77 -6.11
C GLN A 10 -7.52 -8.28 -4.68
N ILE A 11 -8.59 -8.72 -4.02
CA ILE A 11 -8.86 -8.41 -2.61
C ILE A 11 -7.71 -8.92 -1.73
N ASN A 12 -7.30 -10.19 -1.91
CA ASN A 12 -6.22 -10.79 -1.12
C ASN A 12 -4.88 -10.07 -1.31
N VAL A 13 -4.55 -9.67 -2.54
CA VAL A 13 -3.34 -8.88 -2.82
C VAL A 13 -3.37 -7.54 -2.10
N ILE A 14 -4.50 -6.82 -2.15
CA ILE A 14 -4.66 -5.53 -1.46
C ILE A 14 -4.55 -5.69 0.05
N VAL A 15 -5.24 -6.68 0.63
CA VAL A 15 -5.22 -6.94 2.07
C VAL A 15 -3.79 -7.24 2.55
N ARG A 16 -3.07 -8.12 1.85
CA ARG A 16 -1.66 -8.44 2.18
C ARG A 16 -0.74 -7.24 2.06
N TYR A 17 -0.95 -6.38 1.07
CA TYR A 17 -0.16 -5.16 0.93
C TYR A 17 -0.39 -4.21 2.11
N LEU A 18 -1.65 -3.98 2.48
CA LEU A 18 -2.02 -3.10 3.59
C LEU A 18 -1.54 -3.62 4.94
N GLU A 19 -1.57 -4.93 5.14
CA GLU A 19 -1.04 -5.57 6.35
C GLU A 19 0.48 -5.40 6.43
N ARG A 20 1.20 -5.69 5.34
CA ARG A 20 2.67 -5.54 5.27
C ARG A 20 3.14 -4.11 5.43
N SER A 21 2.37 -3.12 4.98
CA SER A 21 2.68 -1.70 5.16
C SER A 21 2.37 -1.19 6.57
N GLY A 22 1.74 -2.01 7.42
CA GLY A 22 1.28 -1.61 8.74
C GLY A 22 0.11 -0.64 8.71
N ALA A 23 -0.55 -0.47 7.55
CA ALA A 23 -1.74 0.35 7.40
C ALA A 23 -2.96 -0.31 8.06
N ILE A 24 -2.99 -1.64 8.09
CA ILE A 24 -3.96 -2.44 8.82
C ILE A 24 -3.26 -3.50 9.66
N VAL A 25 -3.95 -4.01 10.68
CA VAL A 25 -3.60 -5.22 11.39
C VAL A 25 -4.75 -6.20 11.22
N ILE A 26 -4.44 -7.48 11.01
CA ILE A 26 -5.42 -8.54 10.95
C ILE A 26 -5.30 -9.33 12.25
N ASP A 27 -6.41 -9.54 12.96
CA ASP A 27 -6.41 -10.35 14.16
C ASP A 27 -6.33 -11.86 13.84
N THR A 28 -6.27 -12.68 14.89
CA THR A 28 -6.19 -14.14 14.76
C THR A 28 -7.43 -14.78 14.16
N GLU A 29 -8.55 -14.08 14.13
CA GLU A 29 -9.82 -14.53 13.54
C GLU A 29 -9.98 -14.08 12.08
N GLY A 30 -9.02 -13.28 11.57
CA GLY A 30 -9.02 -12.79 10.19
C GLY A 30 -9.75 -11.47 10.00
N TYR A 31 -10.15 -10.77 11.08
CA TYR A 31 -10.78 -9.47 10.99
C TYR A 31 -9.75 -8.34 10.93
N ILE A 32 -10.08 -7.31 10.15
CA ILE A 32 -9.27 -6.10 10.05
C ILE A 32 -9.51 -5.26 11.31
N VAL A 33 -8.48 -5.15 12.15
CA VAL A 33 -8.46 -4.30 13.33
C VAL A 33 -7.61 -3.07 12.98
N TRP A 34 -8.26 -1.94 12.69
CA TRP A 34 -7.54 -0.71 12.37
C TRP A 34 -6.73 -0.22 13.57
N THR A 35 -5.41 -0.13 13.42
CA THR A 35 -4.61 0.71 14.31
C THR A 35 -4.42 2.05 13.60
N ARG A 36 -5.09 3.10 14.09
CA ARG A 36 -4.76 4.47 13.70
C ARG A 36 -3.42 4.81 14.36
N LYS A 37 -2.32 4.22 13.89
CA LYS A 37 -1.03 4.89 14.03
C LYS A 37 -1.20 6.20 13.29
N GLU A 38 -0.93 7.32 13.95
CA GLU A 38 -0.84 8.62 13.29
C GLU A 38 0.04 8.41 12.06
N GLN A 39 -0.60 8.31 10.90
CA GLN A 39 0.12 8.25 9.64
C GLN A 39 0.82 9.60 9.61
N LYS A 40 2.13 9.58 9.79
CA LYS A 40 2.97 10.73 9.48
C LYS A 40 2.66 10.98 8.00
N GLN A 41 1.75 11.94 7.77
CA GLN A 41 1.23 12.20 6.45
C GLN A 41 2.43 12.71 5.67
N LEU A 42 2.96 11.85 4.80
CA LEU A 42 4.11 12.21 3.98
C LEU A 42 3.73 13.47 3.24
N THR A 43 4.53 14.50 3.42
CA THR A 43 4.36 15.75 2.71
C THR A 43 4.53 15.48 1.22
N LEU A 44 3.95 16.33 0.37
CA LEU A 44 4.09 16.20 -1.08
C LEU A 44 5.57 16.18 -1.52
N GLY A 45 6.45 16.82 -0.74
CA GLY A 45 7.91 16.78 -0.94
C GLY A 45 8.51 15.39 -0.71
N GLU A 46 8.16 14.73 0.41
CA GLU A 46 8.65 13.38 0.72
C GLU A 46 8.15 12.33 -0.31
N VAL A 47 6.93 12.50 -0.82
CA VAL A 47 6.40 11.66 -1.91
C VAL A 47 7.15 11.90 -3.22
N ALA A 48 7.48 13.17 -3.52
CA ALA A 48 8.23 13.53 -4.72
C ALA A 48 9.66 12.98 -4.69
N GLU A 49 10.33 13.02 -3.53
CA GLU A 49 11.67 12.42 -3.36
C GLU A 49 11.65 10.90 -3.57
N ILE A 50 10.71 10.18 -2.94
CA ILE A 50 10.55 8.73 -3.16
C ILE A 50 10.31 8.41 -4.65
N SER A 51 9.53 9.25 -5.34
CA SER A 51 9.27 9.08 -6.78
C SER A 51 10.53 9.30 -7.63
N GLY A 52 11.40 10.23 -7.23
CA GLY A 52 12.69 10.48 -7.88
C GLY A 52 13.65 9.30 -7.66
N ASP A 53 13.81 8.86 -6.42
CA ASP A 53 14.68 7.74 -6.06
C ASP A 53 14.24 6.43 -6.74
N LEU A 54 12.93 6.19 -6.79
CA LEU A 54 12.36 5.02 -7.47
C LEU A 54 12.64 5.07 -8.98
N ARG A 55 12.49 6.25 -9.59
CA ARG A 55 12.79 6.44 -11.01
C ARG A 55 14.27 6.21 -11.30
N GLU A 56 15.16 6.79 -10.50
CA GLU A 56 16.61 6.61 -10.66
C GLU A 56 17.03 5.13 -10.45
N PHE A 57 16.39 4.42 -9.52
CA PHE A 57 16.61 2.99 -9.32
C PHE A 57 16.22 2.16 -10.55
N LEU A 58 15.08 2.46 -11.18
CA LEU A 58 14.62 1.77 -12.38
C LEU A 58 15.53 2.07 -13.59
N GLU A 59 15.92 3.33 -13.76
CA GLU A 59 16.86 3.75 -14.81
C GLU A 59 18.24 3.08 -14.66
N LYS A 60 18.72 2.88 -13.43
CA LYS A 60 19.97 2.15 -13.14
C LYS A 60 19.85 0.63 -13.35
N ARG A 61 18.63 0.07 -13.28
CA ARG A 61 18.36 -1.36 -13.45
C ARG A 61 18.10 -1.75 -14.92
N GLY A 62 17.96 -0.77 -15.82
CA GLY A 62 17.84 -1.02 -17.26
C GLY A 62 16.54 -1.71 -17.67
N GLU A 63 15.42 -1.35 -17.03
CA GLU A 63 14.09 -1.51 -17.64
C GLU A 63 13.67 -0.23 -18.38
#